data_AF-A0A842LQK1-F1
#
_entry.id   AF-A0A842LQK1-F1
#
_cell.length_a   1.000
_cell.length_b   1.000
_cell.length_c   1.000
_cell.angle_alpha   90.00
_cell.angle_beta   90.00
_cell.angle_gamma   90.00
#
_symmetry.space_group_name_H-M   'P 1'
#
loop_
_entity.id
_entity.type
_entity.pdbx_description
1 polymer ?
#
loop_
_entity_poly.entity_id
_entity_poly.type
_entity_poly.pdbx_seq_one_letter_code
_entity_poly.pdbx_strand_id
1 'polypeptide(L)'
;MRRKLILTLLVLTLITATYHLMDPFAPSQGIHESPDDVIGSDELGTVERLGPYGNHDSSIRIAIITGIHPLEAKAHSAMIQAVEENSDSLRYMYVIYHVNVTKTPSDYEKGRMAGQILARR
;
A
#
# COMPACT_ATOMS: atom_id res chain seq x y z
N MET A 1 -48.02 0.74 -1.59
CA MET A 1 -46.83 1.16 -2.37
C MET A 1 -45.72 1.74 -1.50
N ARG A 2 -46.01 2.68 -0.57
CA ARG A 2 -44.99 3.29 0.32
C ARG A 2 -44.15 2.31 1.16
N ARG A 3 -44.75 1.27 1.75
CA ARG A 3 -44.03 0.25 2.56
C ARG A 3 -43.02 -0.58 1.75
N LYS A 4 -43.36 -0.90 0.49
CA LYS A 4 -42.45 -1.63 -0.41
C LYS A 4 -41.27 -0.75 -0.82
N LEU A 5 -41.54 0.53 -1.13
CA LEU A 5 -40.49 1.51 -1.47
C LEU A 5 -39.50 1.73 -0.32
N ILE A 6 -40.00 1.85 0.92
CA ILE A 6 -39.15 2.00 2.12
C ILE A 6 -38.27 0.77 2.33
N LEU A 7 -38.82 -0.44 2.17
CA LEU A 7 -38.04 -1.68 2.27
C LEU A 7 -36.95 -1.75 1.20
N THR A 8 -37.26 -1.39 -0.05
CA THR A 8 -36.29 -1.39 -1.15
C THR A 8 -35.15 -0.42 -0.89
N LEU A 9 -35.45 0.78 -0.38
CA LEU A 9 -34.42 1.77 -0.03
C LEU A 9 -33.53 1.27 1.12
N LEU A 10 -34.09 0.65 2.15
CA LEU A 10 -33.32 0.07 3.26
C LEU A 10 -32.36 -1.03 2.79
N VAL A 11 -32.83 -1.92 1.92
CA VAL A 11 -31.98 -2.98 1.35
C VAL A 11 -30.86 -2.38 0.50
N LEU A 12 -31.16 -1.36 -0.31
CA LEU A 12 -30.15 -0.69 -1.13
C LEU A 12 -29.08 0.00 -0.27
N THR A 13 -29.47 0.67 0.82
CA THR A 13 -28.53 1.31 1.75
C THR A 13 -27.68 0.30 2.51
N LEU A 14 -28.24 -0.87 2.85
CA LEU A 14 -27.50 -1.93 3.53
C LEU A 14 -26.45 -2.55 2.59
N ILE A 15 -26.83 -2.78 1.32
CA ILE A 15 -25.92 -3.28 0.29
C ILE A 15 -24.76 -2.31 0.07
N THR A 16 -25.04 -1.02 -0.13
CA THR A 16 -23.97 -0.02 -0.31
C THR A 16 -23.06 0.09 0.92
N ALA A 17 -23.61 0.02 2.13
CA ALA A 17 -22.81 -0.01 3.36
C ALA A 17 -21.89 -1.24 3.41
N THR A 18 -22.38 -2.43 3.06
CA THR A 18 -21.54 -3.64 3.03
C THR A 18 -20.41 -3.55 2.00
N TYR A 19 -20.63 -2.94 0.83
CA TYR A 19 -19.56 -2.71 -0.15
C TYR A 19 -18.44 -1.80 0.38
N HIS A 20 -18.78 -0.81 1.22
CA HIS A 20 -17.78 0.06 1.85
C HIS A 20 -17.06 -0.61 3.02
N LEU A 21 -17.75 -1.47 3.78
CA LEU A 21 -17.17 -2.23 4.91
C LEU A 21 -16.31 -3.41 4.46
N MET A 22 -16.56 -3.96 3.26
CA MET A 22 -15.82 -5.07 2.68
C MET A 22 -14.81 -4.61 1.63
N ASP A 23 -14.40 -3.33 1.59
CA ASP A 23 -13.29 -2.93 0.72
C ASP A 23 -12.01 -3.55 1.30
N PRO A 24 -11.45 -4.62 0.70
CA PRO A 24 -10.23 -5.24 1.22
C PRO A 24 -9.02 -4.34 0.98
N PHE A 25 -9.22 -3.18 0.33
CA PHE A 25 -8.25 -2.14 0.09
C PHE A 25 -8.59 -0.84 0.82
N ALA A 26 -9.59 -0.84 1.73
CA ALA A 26 -9.72 0.24 2.70
C ALA A 26 -8.37 0.35 3.43
N PRO A 27 -7.75 1.55 3.49
CA PRO A 27 -6.44 1.69 4.08
C PRO A 27 -6.49 1.18 5.51
N SER A 28 -5.87 0.02 5.72
CA SER A 28 -5.56 -0.49 7.04
C SER A 28 -4.88 0.66 7.78
N GLN A 29 -5.52 1.19 8.82
CA GLN A 29 -4.84 2.01 9.81
C GLN A 29 -4.02 1.04 10.68
N GLY A 30 -3.09 0.31 10.05
CA GLY A 30 -2.06 -0.43 10.72
C GLY A 30 -1.17 0.61 11.38
N ILE A 31 -1.32 0.77 12.69
CA ILE A 31 -0.38 1.54 13.49
C ILE A 31 0.96 0.79 13.39
N HIS A 32 1.87 1.28 12.56
CA HIS A 32 3.26 0.87 12.58
C HIS A 32 4.05 1.90 13.39
N GLU A 33 4.21 1.63 14.68
CA GLU A 33 5.22 2.25 15.55
C GLU A 33 6.61 1.61 15.32
N SER A 34 7.02 1.52 14.06
CA SER A 34 8.44 1.51 13.69
C SER A 34 8.64 2.76 12.86
N PRO A 35 9.59 3.65 13.17
CA PRO A 35 9.82 4.79 12.30
C PRO A 35 10.26 4.24 10.95
N ASP A 36 9.40 4.41 9.94
CA ASP A 36 9.77 4.21 8.55
C ASP A 36 11.01 5.06 8.32
N ASP A 37 12.16 4.41 8.13
CA ASP A 37 13.42 5.11 7.98
C ASP A 37 13.41 5.68 6.56
N VAL A 38 13.13 6.98 6.44
CA VAL A 38 13.25 7.69 5.17
C VAL A 38 14.73 7.68 4.78
N ILE A 39 15.08 6.78 3.88
CA ILE A 39 16.48 6.58 3.44
C ILE A 39 16.87 7.48 2.27
N GLY A 40 15.88 8.13 1.64
CA GLY A 40 16.09 9.04 0.52
C GLY A 40 14.93 10.01 0.38
N SER A 41 15.21 11.24 -0.01
CA SER A 41 14.19 12.23 -0.31
C SER A 41 14.72 13.30 -1.26
N ASP A 42 13.83 13.81 -2.10
CA ASP A 42 14.07 14.98 -2.97
C ASP A 42 12.74 15.66 -3.34
N GLU A 43 12.76 16.57 -4.32
CA GLU A 43 11.54 17.28 -4.75
C GLU A 43 10.47 16.39 -5.42
N LEU A 44 10.76 15.12 -5.71
CA LEU A 44 9.84 14.15 -6.32
C LEU A 44 9.08 13.35 -5.25
N GLY A 45 9.67 13.17 -4.07
CA GLY A 45 9.09 12.34 -3.00
C GLY A 45 10.10 11.79 -1.99
N THR A 46 9.72 10.71 -1.33
CA THR A 46 10.53 9.98 -0.34
C THR A 46 10.70 8.51 -0.74
N VAL A 47 11.76 7.89 -0.23
CA VAL A 47 11.93 6.43 -0.21
C VAL A 47 12.04 5.99 1.24
N GLU A 48 11.13 5.13 1.65
CA GLU A 48 11.00 4.62 3.01
C GLU A 48 11.42 3.15 3.04
N ARG A 49 12.18 2.77 4.07
CA ARG A 49 12.54 1.37 4.31
C ARG A 49 11.61 0.77 5.37
N LEU A 50 10.84 -0.24 4.98
CA LEU A 50 9.96 -1.01 5.86
C LEU A 50 10.58 -2.38 6.20
N GLY A 51 10.32 -2.87 7.41
CA GLY A 51 10.83 -4.15 7.93
C GLY A 51 12.13 -4.00 8.74
N PRO A 52 12.95 -5.07 8.86
CA PRO A 52 12.89 -6.33 8.11
C PRO A 52 11.70 -7.22 8.49
N TYR A 53 11.16 -7.95 7.50
CA TYR A 53 10.12 -8.97 7.64
C TYR A 53 10.69 -10.36 7.35
N GLY A 54 9.98 -11.41 7.76
CA GLY A 54 10.40 -12.78 7.49
C GLY A 54 11.47 -13.30 8.44
N ASN A 55 12.25 -14.26 7.96
CA ASN A 55 13.31 -14.92 8.73
C ASN A 55 14.56 -14.03 8.82
N HIS A 56 14.75 -13.35 9.95
CA HIS A 56 15.89 -12.46 10.22
C HIS A 56 17.25 -13.19 10.27
N ASP A 57 17.26 -14.50 10.52
CA ASP A 57 18.48 -15.32 10.51
C ASP A 57 18.88 -15.77 9.10
N SER A 58 18.06 -15.47 8.09
CA SER A 58 18.35 -15.87 6.72
C SER A 58 19.54 -15.10 6.15
N SER A 59 20.49 -15.82 5.55
CA SER A 59 21.56 -15.21 4.75
C SER A 59 21.07 -14.69 3.39
N ILE A 60 19.88 -15.10 2.95
CA ILE A 60 19.25 -14.62 1.72
C ILE A 60 18.35 -13.44 2.06
N ARG A 61 18.60 -12.32 1.38
CA ARG A 61 17.87 -11.06 1.56
C ARG A 61 17.15 -10.70 0.27
N ILE A 62 15.87 -10.41 0.36
CA ILE A 62 15.02 -10.04 -0.77
C ILE A 62 14.59 -8.59 -0.58
N ALA A 63 14.98 -7.74 -1.53
CA ALA A 63 14.49 -6.37 -1.63
C ALA A 63 13.22 -6.34 -2.48
N ILE A 64 12.16 -5.70 -1.97
CA ILE A 64 10.92 -5.46 -2.72
C ILE A 64 10.79 -3.95 -2.89
N ILE A 65 10.62 -3.47 -4.12
CA ILE A 65 10.41 -2.05 -4.41
C ILE A 65 8.94 -1.84 -4.78
N THR A 66 8.26 -0.92 -4.12
CA THR A 66 6.85 -0.60 -4.34
C THR A 66 6.63 0.90 -4.49
N GLY A 67 5.45 1.33 -4.93
CA GLY A 67 5.06 2.74 -4.95
C GLY A 67 5.61 3.57 -6.13
N ILE A 68 6.38 2.95 -7.04
CA ILE A 68 6.97 3.63 -8.21
C ILE A 68 5.89 4.32 -9.05
N HIS A 69 4.71 3.71 -9.19
CA HIS A 69 3.60 4.25 -9.95
C HIS A 69 2.43 4.59 -9.01
N PRO A 70 2.15 5.86 -8.71
CA PRO A 70 1.16 6.23 -7.70
C PRO A 70 -0.26 5.72 -7.99
N LEU A 71 -0.63 5.61 -9.28
CA LEU A 71 -1.93 5.11 -9.68
C LEU A 71 -2.08 3.58 -9.56
N GLU A 72 -0.98 2.86 -9.26
CA GLU A 72 -0.94 1.44 -8.95
C GLU A 72 -0.95 1.18 -7.43
N ALA A 73 -1.25 2.21 -6.61
CA ALA A 73 -1.19 2.16 -5.14
C ALA A 73 -1.84 0.91 -4.52
N LYS A 74 -3.00 0.46 -5.05
CA LYS A 74 -3.67 -0.74 -4.53
C LYS A 74 -2.83 -2.01 -4.65
N ALA A 75 -2.13 -2.18 -5.76
CA ALA A 75 -1.26 -3.35 -5.95
C ALA A 75 -0.03 -3.28 -5.03
N HIS A 76 0.52 -2.08 -4.86
CA HIS A 76 1.64 -1.84 -3.94
C HIS A 76 1.25 -2.08 -2.49
N SER A 77 0.12 -1.55 -2.02
CA SER A 77 -0.39 -1.80 -0.67
C SER A 77 -0.69 -3.28 -0.43
N ALA A 78 -1.29 -3.97 -1.40
CA ALA A 78 -1.55 -5.40 -1.28
C ALA A 78 -0.26 -6.23 -1.16
N MET A 79 0.81 -5.85 -1.88
CA MET A 79 2.12 -6.51 -1.74
C MET A 79 2.72 -6.28 -0.35
N ILE A 80 2.69 -5.04 0.15
CA ILE A 80 3.20 -4.70 1.49
C ILE A 80 2.45 -5.51 2.54
N GLN A 81 1.11 -5.44 2.51
CA GLN A 81 0.25 -6.16 3.43
C GLN A 81 0.50 -7.67 3.39
N ALA A 82 0.64 -8.26 2.21
CA ALA A 82 0.92 -9.69 2.08
C ALA A 82 2.26 -10.09 2.74
N VAL A 83 3.29 -9.24 2.65
CA VAL A 83 4.58 -9.48 3.31
C VAL A 83 4.45 -9.34 4.83
N GLU A 84 3.75 -8.32 5.30
CA GLU A 84 3.52 -8.04 6.71
C GLU A 84 2.72 -9.17 7.39
N GLU A 85 1.57 -9.51 6.82
CA GLU A 85 0.66 -10.53 7.37
C GLU A 85 1.27 -11.93 7.38
N ASN A 86 2.21 -12.21 6.47
CA ASN A 86 2.87 -13.51 6.38
C ASN A 86 4.27 -13.52 6.99
N SER A 87 4.72 -12.43 7.64
CA SER A 87 6.09 -12.26 8.12
C SER A 87 6.60 -13.47 8.92
N ASP A 88 5.79 -14.04 9.82
CA ASP A 88 6.20 -15.19 10.64
C ASP A 88 6.43 -16.49 9.87
N SER A 89 5.96 -16.58 8.62
CA SER A 89 6.03 -17.79 7.77
C SER A 89 6.99 -17.66 6.59
N LEU A 90 7.49 -16.46 6.32
CA LEU A 90 8.35 -16.18 5.18
C LEU A 90 9.76 -16.78 5.36
N ARG A 91 10.22 -17.55 4.36
CA ARG A 91 11.48 -18.32 4.40
C ARG A 91 12.76 -17.48 4.49
N TYR A 92 12.76 -16.29 3.92
CA TYR A 92 13.93 -15.40 3.78
C TYR A 92 13.72 -14.09 4.54
N MET A 93 14.74 -13.23 4.60
CA MET A 93 14.59 -11.87 5.13
C MET A 93 14.15 -10.94 4.00
N TYR A 94 13.08 -10.16 4.23
CA TYR A 94 12.52 -9.22 3.28
C TYR A 94 12.66 -7.80 3.80
N VAL A 95 13.05 -6.89 2.91
CA VAL A 95 13.06 -5.45 3.17
C VAL A 95 12.29 -4.78 2.04
N ILE A 96 11.33 -3.94 2.40
CA ILE A 96 10.54 -3.20 1.41
C ILE A 96 11.10 -1.78 1.31
N TYR A 97 11.33 -1.32 0.09
CA TYR A 97 11.64 0.05 -0.25
C TYR A 97 10.42 0.68 -0.90
N HIS A 98 9.65 1.44 -0.12
CA HIS A 98 8.44 2.09 -0.59
C HIS A 98 8.76 3.47 -1.14
N VAL A 99 8.49 3.67 -2.42
CA VAL A 99 8.63 4.95 -3.11
C VAL A 99 7.33 5.72 -2.95
N ASN A 100 7.38 6.86 -2.28
CA ASN A 100 6.22 7.73 -2.09
C ASN A 100 6.39 9.00 -2.93
N VAL A 101 5.76 9.01 -4.10
CA VAL A 101 5.80 10.17 -5.02
C VAL A 101 4.84 11.24 -4.54
N THR A 102 5.38 12.42 -4.21
CA THR A 102 4.57 13.59 -3.81
C THR A 102 4.39 14.58 -4.95
N LYS A 103 5.24 14.54 -5.97
CA LYS A 103 5.16 15.43 -7.14
C LYS A 103 4.19 14.88 -8.19
N THR A 104 3.10 15.62 -8.42
CA THR A 104 2.08 15.32 -9.44
C THR A 104 1.59 13.85 -9.44
N PRO A 105 1.25 13.25 -8.28
CA PRO A 105 0.98 11.81 -8.18
C PRO A 105 -0.27 11.37 -8.95
N SER A 106 -1.23 12.28 -9.20
CA SER A 106 -2.45 12.00 -9.95
C SER A 106 -2.29 12.09 -11.48
N ASP A 107 -1.17 12.62 -11.97
CA ASP A 107 -0.86 12.69 -13.40
C ASP A 107 -0.21 11.37 -13.82
N TYR A 108 -0.85 10.63 -14.74
CA TYR A 108 -0.39 9.30 -15.13
C TYR A 108 1.06 9.31 -15.64
N GLU A 109 1.44 10.24 -16.51
CA GLU A 109 2.79 10.24 -17.08
C GLU A 109 3.80 10.85 -16.13
N LYS A 110 3.46 12.00 -15.50
CA LYS A 110 4.42 12.69 -14.63
C LYS A 110 4.65 11.96 -13.32
N GLY A 111 3.60 11.43 -12.69
CA GLY A 111 3.71 10.66 -11.45
C GLY A 111 4.50 9.37 -11.67
N ARG A 112 4.22 8.66 -12.77
CA ARG A 112 4.96 7.45 -13.18
C ARG A 112 6.44 7.75 -13.41
N MET A 113 6.76 8.81 -14.15
CA MET A 113 8.15 9.20 -14.40
C MET A 113 8.87 9.67 -13.12
N ALA A 114 8.18 10.43 -12.26
CA ALA A 114 8.74 10.90 -11.00
C ALA A 114 9.14 9.73 -10.10
N GLY A 115 8.28 8.73 -9.93
CA GLY A 115 8.62 7.53 -9.16
C GLY A 115 9.72 6.69 -9.79
N GLN A 116 9.76 6.56 -11.13
CA GLN A 116 10.86 5.88 -11.83
C GLN A 116 12.21 6.58 -11.62
N ILE A 117 12.25 7.92 -11.61
CA ILE A 117 13.47 8.68 -11.34
C ILE A 117 13.87 8.56 -9.88
N LEU A 118 12.91 8.68 -8.96
CA LEU A 118 13.15 8.60 -7.52
C LEU A 118 13.72 7.23 -7.12
N ALA A 119 13.19 6.14 -7.68
CA ALA A 119 13.68 4.78 -7.44
C ALA A 119 15.10 4.48 -8.00
N ARG A 120 15.63 5.34 -8.87
CA ARG A 120 16.96 5.17 -9.50
C ARG A 120 18.09 5.88 -8.74
N ARG A 121 17.76 6.71 -7.77
CA ARG A 121 18.72 7.54 -7.01
C ARG A 121 19.21 6.78 -5.79
#